data_AF-A0A7J6U8C6-F1
#
_entry.id   AF-A0A7J6U8C6-F1
#
_cell.length_a   1.000
_cell.length_b   1.000
_cell.length_c   1.000
_cell.angle_alpha   90.00
_cell.angle_beta   90.00
_cell.angle_gamma   90.00
#
_symmetry.space_group_name_H-M   'P 1'
#
loop_
_entity.id
_entity.type
_entity.pdbx_description
1 polymer ?
#
loop_
_entity_poly.entity_id
_entity_poly.type
_entity_poly.pdbx_seq_one_letter_code
_entity_poly.pdbx_strand_id
1 'polypeptide(L)'
;MHDSLWYKLIDTIKFLLIAQVLGIAGGTETGVAADPSTRGPTIGDVIPGLNVEPGSYIMPLWGVILLVLAPACIGLSWGVIEILRLHKLPIDGSGVNFSSAATDSGVSTDGDSPLLAESNAVEKSLKMMREVSAHIAEGATAFLVEEYKYLLVYIIVFGIVIGVITSWFAALAFLVGAITSCLSGFIGMRTAVFCNVRTAHECWKSLRLGYDVAIRGGSVMGFSLVSLGVLTIFGLTALLNAVMKLENSGKSYDGPSILFEALAG
;
A
#
# COMPACT_ATOMS: atom_id res chain seq x y z
N MET A 1 -25.74 17.05 -3.79
CA MET A 1 -26.40 15.77 -4.13
C MET A 1 -25.45 14.68 -4.64
N HIS A 2 -24.14 14.94 -4.71
CA HIS A 2 -23.13 13.96 -5.16
C HIS A 2 -22.47 13.21 -3.99
N ASP A 3 -22.36 13.85 -2.81
CA ASP A 3 -21.62 13.26 -1.68
C ASP A 3 -22.38 12.10 -0.99
N SER A 4 -23.72 12.13 -0.96
CA SER A 4 -24.50 11.09 -0.27
C SER A 4 -24.50 9.74 -0.99
N LEU A 5 -24.29 9.72 -2.32
CA LEU A 5 -24.21 8.48 -3.10
C LEU A 5 -22.89 7.75 -2.86
N TRP A 6 -21.79 8.50 -2.72
CA TRP A 6 -20.47 7.92 -2.44
C TRP A 6 -20.39 7.30 -1.06
N TYR A 7 -20.93 7.95 -0.03
CA TYR A 7 -21.00 7.35 1.32
C TYR A 7 -21.92 6.12 1.34
N LYS A 8 -23.07 6.18 0.67
CA LYS A 8 -23.96 5.02 0.54
C LYS A 8 -23.31 3.86 -0.21
N LEU A 9 -22.53 4.13 -1.25
CA LEU A 9 -21.81 3.10 -2.00
C LEU A 9 -20.72 2.47 -1.12
N ILE A 10 -19.95 3.27 -0.39
CA ILE A 10 -18.91 2.79 0.54
C ILE A 10 -19.54 1.97 1.67
N ASP A 11 -20.64 2.43 2.26
CA ASP A 11 -21.33 1.70 3.32
C ASP A 11 -21.99 0.43 2.80
N THR A 12 -22.51 0.44 1.56
CA THR A 12 -23.05 -0.77 0.92
C THR A 12 -21.94 -1.78 0.62
N ILE A 13 -20.78 -1.32 0.14
CA ILE A 13 -19.61 -2.19 -0.12
C ILE A 13 -19.05 -2.74 1.20
N LYS A 14 -18.94 -1.91 2.25
CA LYS A 14 -18.53 -2.35 3.59
C LYS A 14 -19.52 -3.36 4.16
N PHE A 15 -20.82 -3.10 4.05
CA PHE A 15 -21.87 -4.01 4.51
C PHE A 15 -21.86 -5.33 3.74
N LEU A 16 -21.66 -5.32 2.42
CA LEU A 16 -21.52 -6.52 1.59
C LEU A 16 -20.25 -7.32 1.93
N LEU A 17 -19.11 -6.65 2.11
CA LEU A 17 -17.85 -7.29 2.52
C LEU A 17 -17.97 -7.90 3.93
N ILE A 18 -18.54 -7.17 4.88
CA ILE A 18 -18.79 -7.67 6.24
C ILE A 18 -19.81 -8.82 6.22
N ALA A 19 -20.87 -8.73 5.42
CA ALA A 19 -21.83 -9.81 5.25
C ALA A 19 -21.23 -11.05 4.58
N GLN A 20 -20.28 -10.89 3.65
CA GLN A 20 -19.54 -12.01 3.06
C GLN A 20 -18.52 -12.64 4.02
N VAL A 21 -17.86 -11.83 4.85
CA VAL A 21 -16.94 -12.31 5.90
C VAL A 21 -17.70 -13.00 7.04
N LEU A 22 -18.85 -12.47 7.46
CA LEU A 22 -19.73 -13.09 8.45
C LEU A 22 -20.51 -14.29 7.90
N GLY A 23 -20.77 -14.33 6.59
CA GLY A 23 -21.39 -15.46 5.89
C GLY A 23 -20.54 -16.73 5.84
N ILE A 24 -19.30 -16.68 6.32
CA ILE A 24 -18.43 -17.85 6.52
C ILE A 24 -18.62 -18.48 7.91
N ALA A 25 -19.29 -17.80 8.84
CA ALA A 25 -19.59 -18.35 10.17
C ALA A 25 -20.90 -19.18 10.22
N GLY A 26 -21.71 -19.20 9.16
CA GLY A 26 -22.99 -19.92 9.11
C GLY A 26 -22.94 -21.32 8.51
N GLY A 27 -21.75 -21.89 8.34
CA GLY A 27 -21.54 -23.15 7.61
C GLY A 27 -21.06 -24.30 8.49
N THR A 28 -21.59 -24.46 9.70
CA THR A 28 -21.47 -25.72 10.46
C THR A 28 -22.79 -26.02 11.16
N GLU A 29 -23.79 -26.47 10.42
CA GLU A 29 -24.81 -27.34 11.00
C GLU A 29 -24.88 -28.62 10.18
N THR A 30 -24.25 -29.64 10.75
CA THR A 30 -24.58 -31.06 10.63
C THR A 30 -26.01 -31.29 10.16
N GLY A 31 -26.23 -32.29 9.30
CA GLY A 31 -27.52 -32.71 8.75
C GLY A 31 -28.58 -33.13 9.80
N VAL A 32 -29.01 -32.19 10.62
CA VAL A 32 -30.14 -32.25 11.54
C VAL A 32 -31.10 -31.17 11.07
N ALA A 33 -32.33 -31.55 10.75
CA ALA A 33 -33.36 -30.64 10.28
C ALA A 33 -33.66 -29.58 11.36
N ALA A 34 -33.13 -28.36 11.18
CA ALA A 34 -33.39 -27.24 12.06
C ALA A 34 -34.84 -26.74 11.91
N ASP A 35 -35.47 -26.50 13.06
CA ASP A 35 -36.82 -25.97 13.25
C ASP A 35 -37.01 -24.64 12.48
N PRO A 36 -38.07 -24.50 11.66
CA PRO A 36 -38.31 -23.32 10.83
C PRO A 36 -38.52 -22.01 11.61
N SER A 37 -38.68 -22.04 12.94
CA SER A 37 -38.88 -20.86 13.78
C SER A 37 -37.58 -20.14 14.20
N THR A 38 -36.40 -20.73 13.98
CA THR A 38 -35.09 -20.18 14.40
C THR A 38 -34.23 -19.66 13.25
N ARG A 39 -34.73 -19.71 12.00
CA ARG A 39 -34.01 -19.20 10.83
C ARG A 39 -33.95 -17.67 10.87
N GLY A 40 -32.73 -17.11 10.92
CA GLY A 40 -32.48 -15.70 10.66
C GLY A 40 -32.92 -15.31 9.23
N PRO A 41 -33.19 -14.01 8.97
CA PRO A 41 -33.68 -13.56 7.66
C PRO A 41 -32.70 -13.97 6.56
N THR A 42 -33.21 -14.65 5.54
CA THR A 42 -32.44 -15.03 4.36
C THR A 42 -32.36 -13.86 3.38
N ILE A 43 -31.38 -13.85 2.49
CA ILE A 43 -31.22 -12.77 1.48
C ILE A 43 -32.48 -12.63 0.60
N GLY A 44 -33.23 -13.72 0.40
CA GLY A 44 -34.53 -13.73 -0.29
C GLY A 44 -35.64 -12.96 0.45
N ASP A 45 -35.54 -12.79 1.76
CA ASP A 45 -36.50 -12.02 2.57
C ASP A 45 -36.23 -10.51 2.50
N VAL A 46 -34.99 -10.12 2.18
CA VAL A 46 -34.55 -8.71 2.11
C VAL A 46 -34.71 -8.11 0.71
N ILE A 47 -34.61 -8.93 -0.34
CA ILE A 47 -34.78 -8.50 -1.74
C ILE A 47 -35.81 -9.39 -2.45
N PRO A 48 -37.08 -8.94 -2.57
CA PRO A 48 -38.11 -9.72 -3.22
C PRO A 48 -37.80 -9.92 -4.71
N GLY A 49 -37.69 -11.18 -5.14
CA GLY A 49 -37.45 -11.59 -6.54
C GLY A 49 -36.08 -12.20 -6.81
N LEU A 50 -35.17 -12.26 -5.82
CA LEU A 50 -33.86 -12.90 -5.97
C LEU A 50 -33.91 -14.33 -5.41
N ASN A 51 -34.11 -15.33 -6.28
CA ASN A 51 -34.11 -16.74 -5.88
C ASN A 51 -32.66 -17.24 -5.73
N VAL A 52 -32.03 -16.96 -4.58
CA VAL A 52 -30.67 -17.40 -4.25
C VAL A 52 -30.76 -18.73 -3.51
N GLU A 53 -30.23 -19.82 -4.08
CA GLU A 53 -30.17 -21.09 -3.34
C GLU A 53 -29.29 -20.94 -2.09
N PRO A 54 -29.66 -21.54 -0.95
CA PRO A 54 -28.86 -21.44 0.28
C PRO A 54 -27.43 -21.94 0.03
N GLY A 55 -26.46 -21.05 0.19
CA GLY A 55 -25.04 -21.29 -0.11
C GLY A 55 -24.52 -20.66 -1.41
N SER A 56 -25.37 -19.98 -2.18
CA SER A 56 -24.97 -19.32 -3.43
C SER A 56 -24.47 -17.89 -3.18
N TYR A 57 -23.24 -17.61 -3.57
CA TYR A 57 -22.70 -16.25 -3.57
C TYR A 57 -23.38 -15.40 -4.66
N ILE A 58 -23.77 -14.18 -4.33
CA ILE A 58 -24.40 -13.22 -5.26
C ILE A 58 -23.48 -12.90 -6.45
N MET A 59 -22.17 -12.93 -6.22
CA MET A 59 -21.14 -12.81 -7.26
C MET A 59 -20.40 -14.14 -7.43
N PRO A 60 -20.12 -14.55 -8.68
CA PRO A 60 -19.31 -15.72 -8.94
C PRO A 60 -17.87 -15.52 -8.42
N LEU A 61 -17.18 -16.61 -8.06
CA LEU A 61 -15.83 -16.58 -7.48
C LEU A 61 -14.82 -15.78 -8.32
N TRP A 62 -14.91 -15.88 -9.64
CA TRP A 62 -14.06 -15.09 -10.56
C TRP A 62 -14.33 -13.59 -10.44
N GLY A 63 -15.56 -13.18 -10.14
CA GLY A 63 -15.95 -11.79 -9.92
C GLY A 63 -15.32 -11.21 -8.65
N VAL A 64 -15.24 -12.00 -7.58
CA VAL A 64 -14.56 -11.60 -6.33
C VAL A 64 -13.05 -11.46 -6.54
N ILE A 65 -12.43 -12.41 -7.23
CA ILE A 65 -10.99 -12.35 -7.57
C ILE A 65 -10.70 -11.09 -8.39
N LEU A 66 -11.53 -10.79 -9.39
CA LEU A 66 -11.38 -9.60 -10.21
C LEU A 66 -11.60 -8.32 -9.39
N LEU A 67 -12.60 -8.29 -8.52
CA LEU A 67 -12.91 -7.15 -7.66
C LEU A 67 -11.75 -6.81 -6.70
N VAL A 68 -10.99 -7.81 -6.25
CA VAL A 68 -9.84 -7.61 -5.34
C VAL A 68 -8.56 -7.30 -6.13
N LEU A 69 -8.26 -8.06 -7.18
CA LEU A 69 -7.00 -7.95 -7.91
C LEU A 69 -6.97 -6.76 -8.87
N ALA A 70 -8.07 -6.43 -9.54
CA ALA A 70 -8.10 -5.33 -10.51
C ALA A 70 -7.69 -3.99 -9.88
N PRO A 71 -8.28 -3.52 -8.75
CA PRO A 71 -7.87 -2.26 -8.15
C PRO A 71 -6.43 -2.30 -7.61
N ALA A 72 -5.95 -3.45 -7.13
CA ALA A 72 -4.55 -3.59 -6.69
C ALA A 72 -3.57 -3.43 -7.86
N CYS A 73 -3.85 -4.07 -9.00
CA CYS A 73 -3.03 -3.92 -10.21
C CYS A 73 -3.07 -2.50 -10.78
N ILE A 74 -4.25 -1.86 -10.77
CA ILE A 74 -4.42 -0.47 -11.21
C ILE A 74 -3.66 0.49 -10.29
N GLY A 75 -3.76 0.31 -8.97
CA GLY A 75 -3.05 1.12 -7.98
C GLY A 75 -1.53 0.99 -8.13
N LEU A 76 -1.01 -0.22 -8.30
CA LEU A 76 0.41 -0.45 -8.53
C LEU A 76 0.89 0.22 -9.81
N SER A 77 0.13 0.07 -10.90
CA SER A 77 0.42 0.70 -12.19
C SER A 77 0.38 2.22 -12.08
N TRP A 78 -0.58 2.78 -11.35
CA TRP A 78 -0.68 4.22 -11.11
C TRP A 78 0.52 4.76 -10.34
N GLY A 79 0.95 4.07 -9.28
CA GLY A 79 2.17 4.44 -8.54
C GLY A 79 3.42 4.45 -9.42
N VAL A 80 3.56 3.46 -10.32
CA VAL A 80 4.67 3.41 -11.28
C VAL A 80 4.60 4.55 -12.30
N ILE A 81 3.41 4.86 -12.83
CA ILE A 81 3.25 5.98 -13.77
C ILE A 81 3.63 7.31 -13.10
N GLU A 82 3.21 7.50 -11.85
CA GLU A 82 3.42 8.76 -11.15
C GLU A 82 4.90 8.95 -10.75
N ILE A 83 5.61 7.89 -10.35
CA ILE A 83 7.06 7.99 -10.12
C ILE A 83 7.83 8.27 -11.44
N LEU A 84 7.38 7.72 -12.57
CA LEU A 84 7.95 8.02 -13.88
C LEU A 84 7.70 9.46 -14.32
N ARG A 85 6.56 10.05 -13.95
CA ARG A 85 6.30 11.48 -14.18
C ARG A 85 7.23 12.35 -13.34
N LEU A 86 7.48 11.98 -12.09
CA LEU A 86 8.40 12.69 -11.20
C LEU A 86 9.87 12.57 -11.66
N HIS A 87 10.26 11.46 -12.30
CA HIS A 87 11.57 11.31 -12.95
C HIS A 87 11.83 12.34 -14.06
N LYS A 88 10.79 12.85 -14.72
CA LYS A 88 10.91 13.82 -15.81
C LYS A 88 11.14 15.25 -15.34
N LEU A 89 11.07 15.54 -14.04
CA LEU A 89 11.33 16.87 -13.49
C LEU A 89 12.84 17.08 -13.32
N PRO A 90 13.50 17.90 -14.17
CA PRO A 90 14.92 18.18 -14.03
C PRO A 90 15.15 19.16 -12.87
N ILE A 91 16.23 18.93 -12.12
CA ILE A 91 16.69 19.86 -11.09
C ILE A 91 17.70 20.80 -11.76
N ASP A 92 17.26 21.70 -12.64
CA ASP A 92 18.13 22.54 -13.48
C ASP A 92 17.98 24.06 -13.23
N GLY A 93 17.06 24.45 -12.34
CA GLY A 93 16.78 25.86 -12.03
C GLY A 93 15.91 26.58 -13.06
N SER A 94 15.41 25.87 -14.08
CA SER A 94 14.55 26.45 -15.12
C SER A 94 13.25 26.99 -14.54
N GLY A 95 12.89 28.24 -14.89
CA GLY A 95 11.61 28.86 -14.49
C GLY A 95 11.54 29.42 -13.06
N VAL A 96 12.69 29.65 -12.42
CA VAL A 96 12.74 30.32 -11.11
C VAL A 96 12.74 31.85 -11.30
N ASN A 97 11.83 32.53 -10.60
CA ASN A 97 11.73 33.99 -10.61
C ASN A 97 12.68 34.60 -9.57
N PHE A 98 13.93 34.88 -9.97
CA PHE A 98 15.00 35.29 -9.07
C PHE A 98 14.99 36.76 -8.62
N SER A 99 13.97 37.54 -8.99
CA SER A 99 13.90 38.99 -8.74
C SER A 99 13.95 39.41 -7.25
N SER A 100 13.92 38.48 -6.29
CA SER A 100 14.06 38.79 -4.85
C SER A 100 15.17 38.03 -4.12
N ALA A 101 15.97 37.19 -4.79
CA ALA A 101 17.01 36.38 -4.14
C ALA A 101 18.37 37.10 -4.03
N ALA A 102 18.58 38.15 -4.83
CA ALA A 102 19.85 38.88 -4.90
C ALA A 102 20.13 39.78 -3.68
N THR A 103 19.15 40.06 -2.82
CA THR A 103 19.30 41.04 -1.73
C THR A 103 20.06 40.50 -0.51
N ASP A 104 20.21 39.18 -0.34
CA ASP A 104 20.74 38.60 0.91
C ASP A 104 22.14 37.96 0.77
N SER A 105 22.70 37.98 -0.44
CA SER A 105 24.05 37.46 -0.67
C SER A 105 25.06 38.60 -0.65
N GLY A 106 25.67 38.86 0.50
CA GLY A 106 26.84 39.73 0.66
C GLY A 106 28.10 39.20 -0.03
N VAL A 107 27.99 38.88 -1.32
CA VAL A 107 29.07 38.40 -2.17
C VAL A 107 29.64 39.61 -2.91
N SER A 108 30.75 40.12 -2.38
CA SER A 108 31.61 41.07 -3.07
C SER A 108 32.26 40.35 -4.25
N THR A 109 31.83 40.66 -5.47
CA THR A 109 32.53 40.22 -6.69
C THR A 109 32.96 41.47 -7.45
N ASP A 110 34.27 41.68 -7.50
CA ASP A 110 34.92 42.61 -8.39
C ASP A 110 34.56 42.27 -9.85
N GLY A 111 34.09 43.26 -10.61
CA GLY A 111 34.17 43.27 -12.08
C GLY A 111 33.16 42.44 -12.89
N ASP A 112 32.36 41.56 -12.28
CA ASP A 112 31.39 40.74 -13.03
C ASP A 112 30.07 41.47 -13.29
N SER A 113 29.53 41.32 -14.51
CA SER A 113 28.20 41.84 -14.85
C SER A 113 27.15 41.27 -13.89
N PRO A 114 26.16 42.05 -13.39
CA PRO A 114 25.20 41.60 -12.37
C PRO A 114 24.48 40.28 -12.70
N LEU A 115 24.24 40.02 -13.98
CA LEU A 115 23.64 38.78 -14.48
C LEU A 115 24.51 37.52 -14.25
N LEU A 116 25.83 37.66 -14.21
CA LEU A 116 26.76 36.55 -13.96
C LEU A 116 26.86 36.22 -12.47
N ALA A 117 26.77 37.23 -11.60
CA ALA A 117 26.72 37.01 -10.15
C ALA A 117 25.46 36.24 -9.73
N GLU A 118 24.32 36.58 -10.34
CA GLU A 118 23.04 35.88 -10.13
C GLU A 118 23.10 34.43 -10.65
N SER A 119 23.59 34.19 -11.87
CA SER A 119 23.72 32.83 -12.42
C SER A 119 24.65 31.93 -11.58
N ASN A 120 25.77 32.49 -11.10
CA ASN A 120 26.73 31.76 -10.26
C ASN A 120 26.13 31.37 -8.90
N ALA A 121 25.30 32.22 -8.30
CA ALA A 121 24.62 31.93 -7.03
C ALA A 121 23.57 30.81 -7.16
N VAL A 122 22.86 30.77 -8.29
CA VAL A 122 21.86 29.74 -8.60
C VAL A 122 22.52 28.39 -8.82
N GLU A 123 23.57 28.36 -9.64
CA GLU A 123 24.32 27.12 -9.90
C GLU A 123 24.92 26.55 -8.61
N LYS A 124 25.49 27.41 -7.76
CA LYS A 124 25.98 27.03 -6.43
C LYS A 124 24.87 26.40 -5.58
N SER A 125 23.68 27.00 -5.55
CA SER A 125 22.55 26.51 -4.76
C SER A 125 22.01 25.18 -5.28
N LEU A 126 21.95 24.98 -6.61
CA LEU A 126 21.56 23.71 -7.23
C LEU A 126 22.57 22.59 -6.92
N LYS A 127 23.87 22.91 -6.96
CA LYS A 127 24.93 21.96 -6.61
C LYS A 127 24.81 21.53 -5.14
N MET A 128 24.64 22.49 -4.24
CA MET A 128 24.40 22.23 -2.81
C MET A 128 23.16 21.36 -2.58
N MET A 129 22.05 21.65 -3.27
CA MET A 129 20.81 20.87 -3.15
C MET A 129 21.02 19.40 -3.56
N ARG A 130 21.72 19.16 -4.68
CA ARG A 130 22.03 17.80 -5.13
C ARG A 130 22.94 17.07 -4.15
N GLU A 131 23.97 17.72 -3.64
CA GLU A 131 24.92 17.17 -2.66
C GLU A 131 24.22 16.79 -1.35
N VAL A 132 23.40 17.69 -0.79
CA VAL A 132 22.60 17.41 0.41
C VAL A 132 21.63 16.24 0.15
N SER A 133 20.95 16.22 -0.99
CA SER A 133 20.04 15.11 -1.32
C SER A 133 20.75 13.76 -1.44
N ALA A 134 21.99 13.75 -1.95
CA ALA A 134 22.80 12.54 -2.05
C ALA A 134 23.19 12.02 -0.65
N HIS A 135 23.64 12.91 0.25
CA HIS A 135 23.94 12.54 1.64
C HIS A 135 22.71 12.04 2.40
N ILE A 136 21.54 12.64 2.18
CA ILE A 136 20.28 12.15 2.77
C ILE A 136 19.96 10.75 2.22
N ALA A 137 20.09 10.52 0.92
CA ALA A 137 19.81 9.21 0.32
C ALA A 137 20.76 8.12 0.79
N GLU A 138 22.05 8.45 0.94
CA GLU A 138 23.05 7.56 1.49
C GLU A 138 22.76 7.24 2.96
N GLY A 139 22.53 8.26 3.79
CA GLY A 139 22.21 8.10 5.21
C GLY A 139 20.91 7.31 5.44
N ALA A 140 19.87 7.58 4.66
CA ALA A 140 18.60 6.86 4.71
C ALA A 140 18.77 5.38 4.34
N THR A 141 19.56 5.09 3.30
CA THR A 141 19.86 3.71 2.91
C THR A 141 20.69 2.99 3.97
N ALA A 142 21.70 3.65 4.54
CA ALA A 142 22.52 3.08 5.60
C ALA A 142 21.70 2.78 6.86
N PHE A 143 20.81 3.69 7.25
CA PHE A 143 19.88 3.50 8.36
C PHE A 143 18.96 2.30 8.13
N LEU A 144 18.33 2.18 6.95
CA LEU A 144 17.47 1.03 6.63
C LEU A 144 18.20 -0.30 6.68
N VAL A 145 19.42 -0.36 6.15
CA VAL A 145 20.19 -1.61 6.15
C VAL A 145 20.47 -2.06 7.58
N GLU A 146 20.84 -1.12 8.46
CA GLU A 146 21.11 -1.43 9.86
C GLU A 146 19.82 -1.79 10.61
N GLU A 147 18.72 -1.07 10.39
CA GLU A 147 17.41 -1.39 10.96
C GLU A 147 16.94 -2.79 10.52
N TYR A 148 17.05 -3.11 9.23
CA TYR A 148 16.62 -4.40 8.68
C TYR A 148 17.45 -5.56 9.20
N LYS A 149 18.71 -5.33 9.54
CA LYS A 149 19.57 -6.33 10.17
C LYS A 149 19.04 -6.74 11.55
N TYR A 150 18.66 -5.78 12.39
CA TYR A 150 18.03 -6.10 13.69
C TYR A 150 16.63 -6.68 13.52
N LEU A 151 15.86 -6.14 12.57
CA LEU A 151 14.51 -6.60 12.28
C LEU A 151 14.49 -8.05 11.76
N LEU A 152 15.51 -8.47 11.00
CA LEU A 152 15.66 -9.85 10.55
C LEU A 152 15.80 -10.82 11.73
N VAL A 153 16.62 -10.47 12.74
CA VAL A 153 16.76 -11.28 13.95
C VAL A 153 15.42 -11.39 14.67
N TYR A 154 14.69 -10.28 14.79
CA TYR A 154 13.34 -10.27 15.36
C TYR A 154 12.38 -11.19 14.59
N ILE A 155 12.33 -11.11 13.26
CA ILE A 155 11.46 -11.94 12.41
C ILE A 155 11.77 -13.43 12.60
N ILE A 156 13.04 -13.83 12.65
CA ILE A 156 13.41 -15.24 12.80
C ILE A 156 12.99 -15.75 14.19
N VAL A 157 13.32 -15.01 15.25
CA VAL A 157 13.02 -15.42 16.62
C VAL A 157 11.51 -15.49 16.85
N PHE A 158 10.77 -14.43 16.50
CA PHE A 158 9.31 -14.44 16.65
C PHE A 158 8.62 -15.45 15.73
N GLY A 159 9.14 -15.67 14.52
CA GLY A 159 8.64 -16.70 13.61
C GLY A 159 8.74 -18.11 14.21
N ILE A 160 9.85 -18.42 14.88
CA ILE A 160 10.02 -19.70 15.60
C ILE A 160 9.03 -19.80 16.77
N VAL A 161 8.91 -18.73 17.57
CA VAL A 161 7.99 -18.71 18.73
C VAL A 161 6.54 -18.95 18.29
N ILE A 162 6.07 -18.27 17.24
CA ILE A 162 4.73 -18.45 16.68
C ILE A 162 4.57 -19.87 16.12
N GLY A 163 5.59 -20.40 15.45
CA GLY A 163 5.55 -21.76 14.89
C GLY A 163 5.43 -22.87 15.94
N VAL A 164 6.01 -22.66 17.13
CA VAL A 164 5.95 -23.61 18.24
C VAL A 164 4.65 -23.48 19.05
N ILE A 165 4.15 -22.25 19.26
CA ILE A 165 2.98 -21.99 20.11
C ILE A 165 1.66 -22.21 19.35
N THR A 166 1.56 -21.69 18.13
CA THR A 166 0.31 -21.68 17.35
C THR A 166 0.32 -22.80 16.30
N SER A 167 1.02 -22.57 15.18
CA SER A 167 1.09 -23.53 14.08
C SER A 167 2.15 -23.10 13.06
N TRP A 168 2.62 -24.06 12.27
CA TRP A 168 3.52 -23.78 11.14
C TRP A 168 2.88 -22.87 10.07
N PHE A 169 1.56 -22.94 9.89
CA PHE A 169 0.81 -22.06 8.97
C PHE A 169 0.81 -20.60 9.41
N ALA A 170 0.62 -20.35 10.72
CA ALA A 170 0.69 -19.01 11.28
C ALA A 170 2.10 -18.41 11.17
N ALA A 171 3.15 -19.22 11.37
CA ALA A 171 4.54 -18.79 11.18
C ALA A 171 4.83 -18.41 9.73
N LEU A 172 4.30 -19.16 8.76
CA LEU A 172 4.43 -18.84 7.33
C LEU A 172 3.71 -17.52 6.99
N ALA A 173 2.50 -17.32 7.50
CA ALA A 173 1.74 -16.08 7.34
C ALA A 173 2.50 -14.87 7.90
N PHE A 174 3.09 -15.01 9.09
CA PHE A 174 3.93 -14.00 9.71
C PHE A 174 5.16 -13.67 8.84
N LEU A 175 5.88 -14.68 8.35
CA LEU A 175 7.09 -14.46 7.55
C LEU A 175 6.79 -13.77 6.22
N VAL A 176 5.72 -14.19 5.52
CA VAL A 176 5.29 -13.54 4.27
C VAL A 176 4.88 -12.09 4.53
N GLY A 177 4.12 -11.83 5.59
CA GLY A 177 3.75 -10.47 5.99
C GLY A 177 4.95 -9.60 6.34
N ALA A 178 5.92 -10.16 7.06
CA ALA A 178 7.14 -9.45 7.45
C ALA A 178 8.01 -9.07 6.23
N ILE A 179 8.17 -9.98 5.27
CA ILE A 179 8.90 -9.70 4.01
C ILE A 179 8.20 -8.60 3.21
N THR A 180 6.88 -8.69 3.04
CA THR A 180 6.12 -7.64 2.35
C THR A 180 6.22 -6.30 3.07
N SER A 181 6.21 -6.28 4.41
CA SER A 181 6.36 -5.07 5.20
C SER A 181 7.72 -4.39 4.98
N CYS A 182 8.80 -5.18 4.98
CA CYS A 182 10.14 -4.69 4.66
C CYS A 182 10.19 -4.12 3.22
N LEU A 183 9.60 -4.83 2.25
CA LEU A 183 9.58 -4.36 0.87
C LEU A 183 8.82 -3.03 0.72
N SER A 184 7.67 -2.92 1.38
CA SER A 184 6.86 -1.70 1.47
C SER A 184 7.65 -0.53 2.05
N GLY A 185 8.34 -0.74 3.18
CA GLY A 185 9.15 0.28 3.83
C GLY A 185 10.29 0.79 2.94
N PHE A 186 10.96 -0.13 2.23
CA PHE A 186 12.04 0.22 1.31
C PHE A 186 11.55 1.08 0.13
N ILE A 187 10.42 0.70 -0.49
CA ILE A 187 9.81 1.46 -1.59
C ILE A 187 9.39 2.86 -1.11
N GLY A 188 8.76 2.95 0.06
CA GLY A 188 8.32 4.20 0.66
C GLY A 188 9.48 5.16 0.91
N MET A 189 10.56 4.67 1.54
CA MET A 189 11.73 5.49 1.82
C MET A 189 12.41 6.01 0.54
N ARG A 190 12.63 5.14 -0.44
CA ARG A 190 13.25 5.52 -1.72
C ARG A 190 12.44 6.61 -2.42
N THR A 191 11.11 6.46 -2.43
CA THR A 191 10.20 7.44 -3.03
C THR A 191 10.22 8.76 -2.27
N ALA A 192 10.19 8.74 -0.94
CA ALA A 192 10.21 9.93 -0.11
C ALA A 192 11.48 10.76 -0.32
N VAL A 193 12.66 10.15 -0.21
CA VAL A 193 13.94 10.85 -0.39
C VAL A 193 14.05 11.44 -1.80
N PHE A 194 13.59 10.69 -2.80
CA PHE A 194 13.58 11.13 -4.20
C PHE A 194 12.66 12.34 -4.45
N CYS A 195 11.51 12.40 -3.78
CA CYS A 195 10.55 13.49 -3.95
C CYS A 195 10.97 14.75 -3.19
N ASN A 196 11.56 14.62 -2.00
CA ASN A 196 11.91 15.74 -1.13
C ASN A 196 12.74 16.82 -1.83
N VAL A 197 13.76 16.40 -2.59
CA VAL A 197 14.63 17.34 -3.34
C VAL A 197 13.90 18.04 -4.48
N ARG A 198 12.98 17.34 -5.18
CA ARG A 198 12.17 17.91 -6.26
C ARG A 198 11.11 18.87 -5.76
N THR A 199 10.49 18.55 -4.62
CA THR A 199 9.56 19.46 -3.94
C THR A 199 10.28 20.74 -3.55
N ALA A 200 11.47 20.65 -2.95
CA ALA A 200 12.26 21.83 -2.57
C ALA A 200 12.62 22.69 -3.80
N HIS A 201 13.01 22.06 -4.91
CA HIS A 201 13.32 22.74 -6.16
C HIS A 201 12.10 23.44 -6.78
N GLU A 202 10.95 22.77 -6.86
CA GLU A 202 9.73 23.34 -7.45
C GLU A 202 9.13 24.46 -6.58
N CYS A 203 9.37 24.44 -5.27
CA CYS A 203 9.02 25.55 -4.37
C CYS A 203 9.74 26.86 -4.73
N TRP A 204 10.92 26.81 -5.37
CA TRP A 204 11.60 28.02 -5.86
C TRP A 204 10.83 28.70 -7.01
N LYS A 205 10.02 27.95 -7.77
CA LYS A 205 9.17 28.49 -8.84
C LYS A 205 7.84 28.96 -8.28
N SER A 206 7.16 28.09 -7.52
CA SER A 206 5.96 28.45 -6.76
C SER A 206 5.62 27.40 -5.70
N LEU A 207 4.97 27.84 -4.62
CA LEU A 207 4.47 26.94 -3.58
C LEU A 207 3.47 25.90 -4.13
N ARG A 208 2.63 26.29 -5.09
CA ARG A 208 1.62 25.39 -5.67
C ARG A 208 2.26 24.24 -6.45
N LEU A 209 3.33 24.50 -7.21
CA LEU A 209 4.06 23.46 -7.94
C LEU A 209 4.77 22.50 -6.98
N GLY A 210 5.45 23.03 -5.96
CA GLY A 210 6.08 22.19 -4.92
C GLY A 210 5.08 21.30 -4.18
N TYR A 211 3.92 21.85 -3.82
CA TYR A 211 2.84 21.07 -3.20
C TYR A 211 2.29 19.96 -4.12
N ASP A 212 2.10 20.23 -5.42
CA ASP A 212 1.66 19.22 -6.38
C ASP A 212 2.66 18.05 -6.44
N VAL A 213 3.97 18.34 -6.47
CA VAL A 213 5.02 17.30 -6.42
C VAL A 213 4.97 16.50 -5.12
N ALA A 214 4.77 17.16 -3.97
CA ALA A 214 4.69 16.49 -2.68
C ALA A 214 3.47 15.54 -2.59
N ILE A 215 2.29 15.98 -3.04
CA ILE A 215 1.09 15.15 -3.07
C ILE A 215 1.24 13.97 -4.03
N ARG A 216 1.84 14.18 -5.20
CA ARG A 216 2.13 13.11 -6.16
C ARG A 216 3.08 12.07 -5.55
N GLY A 217 4.16 12.51 -4.90
CA GLY A 217 5.08 11.63 -4.18
C GLY A 217 4.40 10.82 -3.08
N GLY A 218 3.53 11.45 -2.28
CA GLY A 218 2.73 10.78 -1.27
C GLY A 218 1.75 9.76 -1.85
N SER A 219 1.14 10.09 -3.00
CA SER A 219 0.20 9.20 -3.69
C SER A 219 0.89 7.94 -4.22
N VAL A 220 2.12 8.03 -4.74
CA VAL A 220 2.91 6.88 -5.17
C VAL A 220 3.11 5.92 -4.02
N MET A 221 3.59 6.42 -2.87
CA MET A 221 3.79 5.60 -1.67
C MET A 221 2.47 4.95 -1.26
N GLY A 222 1.38 5.72 -1.16
CA GLY A 222 0.06 5.20 -0.75
C GLY A 222 -0.46 4.09 -1.67
N PHE A 223 -0.52 4.32 -2.98
CA PHE A 223 -1.05 3.35 -3.94
C PHE A 223 -0.17 2.11 -4.05
N SER A 224 1.15 2.23 -4.02
CA SER A 224 2.06 1.08 -4.03
C SER A 224 1.90 0.22 -2.77
N LEU A 225 1.79 0.84 -1.58
CA LEU A 225 1.68 0.12 -0.31
C LEU A 225 0.35 -0.64 -0.19
N VAL A 226 -0.77 0.03 -0.51
CA VAL A 226 -2.10 -0.61 -0.48
C VAL A 226 -2.16 -1.76 -1.47
N SER A 227 -1.61 -1.59 -2.67
CA SER A 227 -1.59 -2.62 -3.71
C SER A 227 -0.77 -3.84 -3.29
N LEU A 228 0.43 -3.63 -2.72
CA LEU A 228 1.27 -4.71 -2.20
C LEU A 228 0.60 -5.43 -1.02
N GLY A 229 -0.08 -4.71 -0.13
CA GLY A 229 -0.83 -5.30 0.98
C GLY A 229 -1.97 -6.18 0.50
N VAL A 230 -2.79 -5.71 -0.44
CA VAL A 230 -3.90 -6.48 -1.01
C VAL A 230 -3.40 -7.71 -1.76
N LEU A 231 -2.36 -7.57 -2.59
CA LEU A 231 -1.75 -8.71 -3.30
C LEU A 231 -1.18 -9.73 -2.34
N THR A 232 -0.57 -9.28 -1.24
CA THR A 232 0.01 -10.18 -0.23
C THR A 232 -1.07 -10.94 0.52
N ILE A 233 -2.14 -10.28 0.99
CA ILE A 233 -3.23 -10.96 1.70
C ILE A 233 -3.94 -11.96 0.77
N PHE A 234 -4.22 -11.56 -0.47
CA PHE A 234 -4.83 -12.44 -1.47
C PHE A 234 -3.92 -13.64 -1.79
N GLY A 235 -2.64 -13.37 -2.06
CA GLY A 235 -1.64 -14.40 -2.35
C GLY A 235 -1.42 -15.36 -1.19
N LEU A 236 -1.36 -14.85 0.05
CA LEU A 236 -1.22 -15.65 1.26
C LEU A 236 -2.44 -16.56 1.47
N THR A 237 -3.65 -16.03 1.28
CA THR A 237 -4.88 -16.81 1.39
C THR A 237 -4.91 -17.95 0.37
N ALA A 238 -4.53 -17.66 -0.88
CA ALA A 238 -4.45 -18.67 -1.93
C ALA A 238 -3.35 -19.72 -1.66
N LEU A 239 -2.19 -19.27 -1.18
CA LEU A 239 -1.06 -20.13 -0.82
C LEU A 239 -1.43 -21.09 0.31
N LEU A 240 -1.99 -20.58 1.41
CA LEU A 240 -2.40 -21.42 2.55
C LEU A 240 -3.46 -22.44 2.14
N ASN A 241 -4.44 -22.05 1.32
CA ASN A 241 -5.43 -22.99 0.78
C ASN A 241 -4.77 -24.10 -0.06
N ALA A 242 -3.81 -23.75 -0.92
CA ALA A 242 -3.07 -24.71 -1.73
C ALA A 242 -2.24 -25.68 -0.86
N VAL A 243 -1.51 -25.17 0.14
CA VAL A 243 -0.70 -25.99 1.05
C VAL A 243 -1.59 -26.92 1.88
N MET A 244 -2.68 -26.42 2.45
CA MET A 244 -3.63 -27.24 3.21
C MET A 244 -4.28 -28.34 2.36
N LYS A 245 -4.53 -28.08 1.06
CA LYS A 245 -5.03 -29.10 0.12
C LYS A 245 -4.00 -30.19 -0.18
N LEU A 246 -2.72 -29.82 -0.32
CA LEU A 246 -1.64 -30.77 -0.59
C LEU A 246 -1.38 -31.68 0.61
N GLU A 247 -1.42 -31.14 1.84
CA GLU A 247 -1.16 -31.89 3.06
C GLU A 247 -2.31 -32.85 3.44
N ASN A 248 -3.55 -32.53 3.06
CA ASN A 248 -4.74 -33.26 3.46
C ASN A 248 -5.37 -34.16 2.38
N SER A 249 -4.59 -34.69 1.41
CA SER A 249 -5.09 -35.64 0.38
C SER A 249 -5.67 -36.98 0.91
N GLY A 250 -5.97 -37.09 2.21
CA GLY A 250 -6.64 -38.23 2.83
C GLY A 250 -7.67 -37.93 3.94
N LYS A 251 -7.92 -36.68 4.34
CA LYS A 251 -8.94 -36.34 5.35
C LYS A 251 -9.65 -35.02 5.01
N SER A 252 -10.97 -35.10 4.85
CA SER A 252 -11.85 -33.95 4.61
C SER A 252 -11.96 -33.11 5.88
N TYR A 253 -11.44 -31.89 5.85
CA TYR A 253 -11.65 -30.90 6.91
C TYR A 253 -12.82 -29.97 6.58
N ASP A 254 -13.49 -29.55 7.65
CA ASP A 254 -14.71 -28.78 7.66
C ASP A 254 -14.40 -27.28 7.48
N GLY A 255 -14.74 -26.74 6.32
CA GLY A 255 -15.03 -25.31 6.11
C GLY A 255 -13.87 -24.28 6.07
N PRO A 256 -14.20 -23.00 5.79
CA PRO A 256 -13.24 -21.90 5.69
C PRO A 256 -12.76 -21.36 7.06
N SER A 257 -13.39 -21.78 8.17
CA SER A 257 -13.08 -21.35 9.54
C SER A 257 -11.64 -21.64 9.95
N ILE A 258 -11.12 -22.82 9.65
CA ILE A 258 -9.71 -23.20 9.93
C ILE A 258 -8.69 -22.33 9.19
N LEU A 259 -9.07 -21.78 8.03
CA LEU A 259 -8.21 -20.87 7.26
C LEU A 259 -8.15 -19.50 7.92
N PHE A 260 -9.29 -19.00 8.42
CA PHE A 260 -9.35 -17.75 9.17
C PHE A 260 -8.70 -17.86 10.54
N GLU A 261 -8.82 -19.01 11.21
CA GLU A 261 -8.11 -19.29 12.47
C GLU A 261 -6.59 -19.31 12.25
N ALA A 262 -6.11 -19.97 11.19
CA ALA A 262 -4.68 -19.97 10.83
C ALA A 262 -4.15 -18.58 10.41
N LEU A 263 -5.01 -17.72 9.85
CA LEU A 263 -4.68 -16.33 9.50
C LEU A 263 -4.76 -15.37 10.69
N ALA A 264 -5.67 -15.62 11.64
CA ALA A 264 -5.87 -14.80 12.84
C ALA A 264 -4.80 -15.07 13.92
N GLY A 265 -4.26 -16.29 13.95
CA GLY A 265 -3.24 -16.71 14.90
C GLY A 265 -3.83 -17.20 16.22
#